data_AF-A0A5K0ZAZ1-F1
#
_entry.id   AF-A0A5K0ZAZ1-F1
#
_cell.length_a   1.000
_cell.length_b   1.000
_cell.length_c   1.000
_cell.angle_alpha   90.00
_cell.angle_beta   90.00
_cell.angle_gamma   90.00
#
_symmetry.space_group_name_H-M   'P 1'
#
loop_
_entity.id
_entity.type
_entity.pdbx_description
1 polymer ?
#
loop_
_entity_poly.entity_id
_entity_poly.type
_entity_poly.pdbx_seq_one_letter_code
_entity_poly.pdbx_strand_id
1 'polypeptide(L)'
;SLFNLSALQFLSFEMNQLTRHLPKDAGRFLLNHKELYLGANNFDGLFPPHFSNATSLQILTAEDNKFSGPIPLELGSLTQLRRLCLWGNMFTNAPGSRELSILTSFTKCRM
;
A
#
# COMPACT_ATOMS: atom_id res chain seq x y z
N SER A 1 -9.56 -1.69 18.30
CA SER A 1 -8.63 -1.33 17.21
C SER A 1 -9.44 -0.69 16.10
N LEU A 2 -9.05 0.48 15.57
CA LEU A 2 -9.76 1.26 14.52
C LEU A 2 -10.02 0.45 13.23
N PHE A 3 -9.29 -0.64 13.13
CA PHE A 3 -9.07 -1.54 12.03
C PHE A 3 -10.02 -2.77 12.05
N ASN A 4 -10.88 -2.93 13.07
CA ASN A 4 -11.89 -4.00 13.12
C ASN A 4 -13.26 -3.56 12.59
N LEU A 5 -13.30 -2.52 11.75
CA LEU A 5 -14.54 -1.98 11.19
C LEU A 5 -14.86 -2.69 9.88
N SER A 6 -15.35 -3.93 9.98
CA SER A 6 -15.62 -4.80 8.83
C SER A 6 -16.64 -4.26 7.82
N ALA A 7 -17.43 -3.25 8.20
CA ALA A 7 -18.37 -2.56 7.31
C ALA A 7 -17.73 -1.41 6.52
N LEU A 8 -16.54 -0.93 6.92
CA LEU A 8 -15.90 0.23 6.32
C LEU A 8 -15.28 -0.18 4.98
N GLN A 9 -15.74 0.45 3.90
CA GLN A 9 -15.23 0.22 2.54
C GLN A 9 -14.19 1.28 2.14
N PHE A 10 -14.23 2.44 2.79
CA PHE A 10 -13.40 3.59 2.51
C PHE A 10 -12.71 4.02 3.80
N LEU A 11 -11.38 4.10 3.78
CA LEU A 11 -10.59 4.59 4.89
C LEU A 11 -9.59 5.63 4.37
N SER A 12 -9.67 6.85 4.90
CA SER A 12 -8.73 7.92 4.55
C SER A 12 -8.07 8.48 5.80
N PHE A 13 -6.75 8.58 5.73
CA PHE A 13 -5.89 9.33 6.63
C PHE A 13 -5.10 10.40 5.87
N GLU A 14 -5.53 10.75 4.65
CA GLU A 14 -4.81 11.64 3.76
C GLU A 14 -4.60 13.03 4.38
N MET A 15 -3.50 13.70 4.02
CA MET A 15 -3.21 15.08 4.44
C MET A 15 -3.14 15.26 5.97
N ASN A 16 -2.41 14.38 6.64
CA ASN A 16 -2.20 14.46 8.09
C ASN A 16 -0.70 14.54 8.43
N GLN A 17 -0.41 14.61 9.73
CA GLN A 17 0.96 14.57 10.26
C GLN A 17 1.27 13.19 10.88
N LEU A 18 0.63 12.12 10.40
CA LEU A 18 0.88 10.78 10.94
C LEU A 18 2.31 10.38 10.63
N THR A 19 3.00 9.88 11.65
CA THR A 19 4.41 9.50 11.58
C THR A 19 4.57 8.01 11.86
N ARG A 20 5.81 7.54 11.80
CA ARG A 20 6.21 6.16 12.10
C ARG A 20 5.70 5.18 11.05
N HIS A 21 5.95 3.90 11.31
CA HIS A 21 5.76 2.86 10.34
C HIS A 21 4.31 2.37 10.39
N LEU A 22 3.76 1.99 9.23
CA LEU A 22 2.51 1.27 9.18
C LEU A 22 2.63 -0.05 9.97
N PRO A 23 1.62 -0.45 10.78
CA PRO A 23 1.66 -1.70 11.51
C PRO A 23 1.85 -2.89 10.56
N LYS A 24 2.73 -3.84 10.92
CA LYS A 24 2.97 -5.04 10.10
C LYS A 24 1.67 -5.82 9.84
N ASP A 25 0.76 -5.83 10.81
CA ASP A 25 -0.50 -6.56 10.72
C ASP A 25 -1.66 -5.76 10.11
N ALA A 26 -1.41 -4.54 9.59
CA ALA A 26 -2.44 -3.66 9.04
C ALA A 26 -3.30 -4.35 7.96
N GLY A 27 -2.71 -5.23 7.16
CA GLY A 27 -3.44 -5.98 6.13
C GLY A 27 -4.58 -6.87 6.65
N ARG A 28 -4.46 -7.42 7.87
CA ARG A 28 -5.52 -8.26 8.49
C ARG A 28 -6.82 -7.50 8.73
N PHE A 29 -6.71 -6.19 8.77
CA PHE A 29 -7.78 -5.28 9.12
C PHE A 29 -8.41 -4.59 7.91
N LEU A 30 -7.76 -4.73 6.76
CA LEU A 30 -8.14 -4.11 5.50
C LEU A 30 -8.89 -5.08 4.56
N LEU A 31 -9.22 -6.29 5.03
CA LEU A 31 -9.83 -7.36 4.23
C LEU A 31 -11.08 -6.92 3.45
N ASN A 32 -11.89 -6.04 4.04
CA ASN A 32 -13.14 -5.56 3.46
C ASN A 32 -13.06 -4.16 2.84
N HIS A 33 -11.89 -3.50 2.92
CA HIS A 33 -11.73 -2.15 2.40
C HIS A 33 -11.51 -2.17 0.90
N LYS A 34 -12.20 -1.27 0.20
CA LYS A 34 -12.05 -1.05 -1.25
C LYS A 34 -11.11 0.10 -1.54
N GLU A 35 -11.08 1.10 -0.67
CA GLU A 35 -10.27 2.30 -0.90
C GLU A 35 -9.51 2.68 0.37
N LEU A 36 -8.20 2.88 0.21
CA LEU A 36 -7.30 3.28 1.27
C LEU A 36 -6.43 4.45 0.81
N TYR A 37 -6.56 5.57 1.52
CA TYR A 37 -5.83 6.80 1.24
C TYR A 37 -4.91 7.13 2.42
N LEU A 38 -3.60 7.06 2.17
CA LEU A 38 -2.52 7.32 3.14
C LEU A 38 -1.63 8.49 2.70
N GLY A 39 -1.96 9.13 1.58
CA GLY A 39 -1.15 10.17 0.95
C GLY A 39 -0.89 11.38 1.85
N ALA A 40 0.16 12.14 1.53
CA ALA A 40 0.52 13.39 2.20
C ALA A 40 0.61 13.25 3.73
N ASN A 41 1.52 12.38 4.18
CA ASN A 41 1.79 12.11 5.59
C ASN A 41 3.31 11.99 5.84
N ASN A 42 3.71 11.56 7.03
CA ASN A 42 5.10 11.33 7.41
C ASN A 42 5.39 9.85 7.73
N PHE A 43 4.66 8.90 7.11
CA PHE A 43 4.91 7.48 7.32
C PHE A 43 6.29 7.09 6.77
N ASP A 44 7.05 6.29 7.52
CA ASP A 44 8.42 5.91 7.20
C ASP A 44 8.65 4.38 7.27
N GLY A 45 9.86 3.95 6.90
CA GLY A 45 10.24 2.54 6.86
C GLY A 45 9.79 1.81 5.60
N LEU A 46 9.71 0.48 5.66
CA LEU A 46 9.31 -0.37 4.54
C LEU A 46 7.78 -0.40 4.40
N PHE A 47 7.29 -0.44 3.16
CA PHE A 47 5.87 -0.68 2.93
C PHE A 47 5.50 -2.12 3.33
N PRO A 48 4.45 -2.38 4.14
CA PRO A 48 4.22 -3.72 4.65
C PRO A 48 3.67 -4.68 3.58
N PRO A 49 4.28 -5.86 3.36
CA PRO A 49 3.84 -6.83 2.35
C PRO A 49 2.44 -7.37 2.65
N HIS A 50 2.02 -7.39 3.92
CA HIS A 50 0.72 -7.91 4.34
C HIS A 50 -0.47 -7.09 3.82
N PHE A 51 -0.26 -5.88 3.27
CA PHE A 51 -1.32 -5.15 2.57
C PHE A 51 -1.90 -5.94 1.38
N SER A 52 -1.13 -6.88 0.84
CA SER A 52 -1.59 -7.86 -0.16
C SER A 52 -2.77 -8.73 0.31
N ASN A 53 -3.03 -8.82 1.62
CA ASN A 53 -4.19 -9.54 2.17
C ASN A 53 -5.50 -8.79 1.95
N ALA A 54 -5.47 -7.49 1.66
CA ALA A 54 -6.65 -6.67 1.37
C ALA A 54 -7.15 -6.93 -0.06
N THR A 55 -7.54 -8.16 -0.38
CA THR A 55 -7.86 -8.59 -1.75
C THR A 55 -9.05 -7.86 -2.39
N SER A 56 -9.87 -7.18 -1.58
CA SER A 56 -10.97 -6.32 -2.03
C SER A 56 -10.53 -4.92 -2.47
N LEU A 57 -9.27 -4.55 -2.24
CA LEU A 57 -8.76 -3.20 -2.46
C LEU A 57 -8.72 -2.85 -3.95
N GLN A 58 -9.27 -1.68 -4.28
CA GLN A 58 -9.39 -1.13 -5.63
C GLN A 58 -8.53 0.13 -5.79
N ILE A 59 -8.40 0.92 -4.72
CA ILE A 59 -7.59 2.15 -4.69
C ILE A 59 -6.66 2.10 -3.50
N LEU A 60 -5.35 2.29 -3.76
CA LEU A 60 -4.33 2.47 -2.75
C LEU A 60 -3.51 3.73 -3.09
N THR A 61 -3.62 4.75 -2.25
CA THR A 61 -2.79 5.97 -2.34
C THR A 61 -1.89 6.05 -1.12
N ALA A 62 -0.61 6.29 -1.35
CA ALA A 62 0.41 6.44 -0.31
C ALA A 62 1.54 7.37 -0.77
N GLU A 63 1.23 8.25 -1.71
CA GLU A 63 2.12 9.30 -2.21
C GLU A 63 2.53 10.29 -1.10
N ASP A 64 3.59 11.05 -1.36
CA ASP A 64 4.08 12.10 -0.46
C ASP A 64 4.22 11.62 0.99
N ASN A 65 5.03 10.59 1.16
CA ASN A 65 5.41 9.98 2.43
C ASN A 65 6.92 9.74 2.46
N LYS A 66 7.42 9.00 3.45
CA LYS A 66 8.84 8.67 3.64
C LYS A 66 9.08 7.16 3.57
N PHE A 67 8.23 6.41 2.85
CA PHE A 67 8.45 4.99 2.64
C PHE A 67 9.73 4.76 1.85
N SER A 68 10.45 3.69 2.17
CA SER A 68 11.77 3.38 1.63
C SER A 68 11.91 1.89 1.31
N GLY A 69 13.00 1.54 0.62
CA GLY A 69 13.26 0.17 0.19
C GLY A 69 12.38 -0.25 -0.99
N PRO A 70 12.32 -1.56 -1.32
CA PRO A 70 11.54 -2.03 -2.45
C PRO A 70 10.04 -2.03 -2.17
N ILE A 71 9.25 -1.79 -3.22
CA ILE A 71 7.81 -2.03 -3.20
C ILE A 71 7.58 -3.56 -3.09
N PRO A 72 6.77 -4.05 -2.13
CA PRO A 72 6.51 -5.48 -1.98
C PRO A 72 5.86 -6.08 -3.22
N LEU A 73 6.45 -7.15 -3.76
CA LEU A 73 5.92 -7.86 -4.94
C LEU A 73 4.55 -8.51 -4.66
N GLU A 74 4.26 -8.74 -3.38
CA GLU A 74 2.99 -9.25 -2.89
C GLU A 74 1.83 -8.32 -3.25
N LEU A 75 2.05 -7.01 -3.46
CA LEU A 75 1.00 -6.11 -3.93
C LEU A 75 0.43 -6.51 -5.30
N GLY A 76 1.17 -7.28 -6.11
CA GLY A 76 0.66 -7.85 -7.35
C GLY A 76 -0.47 -8.88 -7.18
N SER A 77 -0.71 -9.36 -5.96
CA SER A 77 -1.85 -10.24 -5.66
C SER A 77 -3.19 -9.49 -5.58
N LEU A 78 -3.16 -8.16 -5.49
CA LEU A 78 -4.34 -7.30 -5.38
C LEU A 78 -5.05 -7.18 -6.73
N THR A 79 -5.62 -8.29 -7.22
CA THR A 79 -6.21 -8.38 -8.58
C THR A 79 -7.36 -7.41 -8.86
N GLN A 80 -7.98 -6.84 -7.81
CA GLN A 80 -9.03 -5.82 -7.92
C GLN A 80 -8.49 -4.38 -7.96
N LEU A 81 -7.18 -4.20 -7.79
CA LEU A 81 -6.53 -2.89 -7.77
C LEU A 81 -6.61 -2.24 -9.15
N ARG A 82 -7.13 -1.01 -9.17
CA ARG A 82 -7.32 -0.16 -10.35
C ARG A 82 -6.51 1.12 -10.28
N ARG A 83 -6.10 1.51 -9.07
CA ARG A 83 -5.28 2.71 -8.85
C ARG A 83 -4.26 2.46 -7.76
N LEU A 84 -3.00 2.72 -8.09
CA LEU A 84 -1.88 2.70 -7.18
C LEU A 84 -1.08 3.99 -7.33
N CYS A 85 -1.01 4.79 -6.27
CA CYS A 85 -0.25 6.04 -6.22
C CYS A 85 0.83 5.94 -5.13
N LEU A 86 2.10 5.94 -5.54
CA LEU A 86 3.26 5.74 -4.64
C LEU A 86 4.37 6.79 -4.84
N TRP A 87 4.14 7.80 -5.69
CA TRP A 87 5.12 8.84 -5.99
C TRP A 87 5.43 9.69 -4.75
N GLY A 88 6.51 10.48 -4.74
CA GLY A 88 6.86 11.27 -3.55
C GLY A 88 7.28 10.43 -2.34
N ASN A 89 7.90 9.27 -2.58
CA ASN A 89 8.51 8.40 -1.58
C ASN A 89 9.99 8.11 -1.92
N MET A 90 10.68 7.37 -1.06
CA MET A 90 12.08 6.94 -1.22
C MET A 90 12.18 5.46 -1.65
N PHE A 91 11.23 4.96 -2.44
CA PHE A 91 11.23 3.58 -2.92
C PHE A 91 12.42 3.30 -3.84
N THR A 92 12.95 2.08 -3.75
CA THR A 92 14.09 1.59 -4.55
C THR A 92 13.72 0.32 -5.32
N ASN A 93 14.60 -0.12 -6.21
CA ASN A 93 14.50 -1.48 -6.75
C ASN A 93 14.73 -2.54 -5.66
N ALA A 94 14.31 -3.77 -5.93
CA ALA A 94 14.71 -4.92 -5.12
C ALA A 94 16.25 -5.02 -5.09
N PRO A 95 16.86 -5.38 -3.95
CA PRO A 95 18.31 -5.54 -3.86
C PRO A 95 18.85 -6.45 -4.96
N GLY A 96 19.84 -5.96 -5.71
CA GLY A 96 20.44 -6.71 -6.83
C GLY A 96 19.65 -6.72 -8.14
N SER A 97 18.44 -6.11 -8.18
CA SER A 97 17.67 -5.98 -9.41
C SER A 97 18.06 -4.74 -10.21
N ARG A 98 18.32 -4.92 -11.51
CA ARG A 98 18.45 -3.83 -12.49
C ARG A 98 17.11 -3.37 -13.05
N GLU A 99 16.06 -4.14 -12.78
CA GLU A 99 14.72 -3.95 -13.34
C GLU A 99 13.71 -3.62 -12.25
N LEU A 100 12.63 -2.98 -12.68
CA LEU A 100 11.50 -2.63 -11.83
C LEU A 100 10.58 -3.84 -11.66
N SER A 101 11.02 -4.82 -10.87
CA SER A 101 10.38 -6.14 -10.72
C SER A 101 8.91 -6.07 -10.29
N ILE A 102 8.50 -5.01 -9.61
CA ILE A 102 7.10 -4.79 -9.24
C ILE A 102 6.16 -4.74 -10.46
N LEU A 103 6.62 -4.26 -11.62
CA LEU A 103 5.79 -4.23 -12.84
C LEU A 103 5.37 -5.62 -13.30
N THR A 104 6.21 -6.64 -13.06
CA THR A 104 5.89 -8.03 -13.40
C THR A 104 4.80 -8.60 -12.50
N SER A 105 4.72 -8.13 -11.25
CA SER A 105 3.72 -8.57 -10.28
C SER A 105 2.31 -8.09 -10.61
N PHE A 106 2.20 -6.91 -11.26
CA PHE A 106 0.93 -6.28 -11.59
C PHE A 106 0.25 -6.80 -12.86
N THR A 107 0.85 -7.79 -13.53
CA THR A 107 0.30 -8.41 -14.77
C THR A 107 -1.11 -8.97 -14.63
N LYS A 108 -1.55 -9.28 -13.39
CA LYS A 108 -2.90 -9.78 -13.10
C LYS A 108 -3.89 -8.68 -12.65
N CYS A 109 -3.40 -7.46 -12.41
CA CYS A 109 -4.23 -6.34 -12.01
C CYS A 109 -4.79 -5.66 -13.26
N ARG A 110 -6.07 -5.30 -13.24
CA ARG A 110 -6.73 -4.55 -14.33
C ARG A 110 -6.66 -3.05 -14.02
N MET A 111 -5.44 -2.50 -14.02
CA MET A 111 -5.16 -1.08 -13.79
C MET A 111 -5.33 -0.24 -15.06
#